data_AF-V4Y311-F1
#
_entry.id   AF-V4Y311-F1
#
_cell.length_a   1.000
_cell.length_b   1.000
_cell.length_c   1.000
_cell.angle_alpha   90.00
_cell.angle_beta   90.00
_cell.angle_gamma   90.00
#
_symmetry.space_group_name_H-M   'P 1'
#
loop_
_entity.id
_entity.type
_entity.pdbx_description
1 polymer ?
#
loop_
_entity_poly.entity_id
_entity_poly.type
_entity_poly.pdbx_seq_one_letter_code
_entity_poly.pdbx_strand_id
1 'polypeptide(L)'
;MVEEGAILDAFPDSTVPKRELTELESHDDILTAIPVMAEERGPQELADRVVVQTEQVAIVGVYDEADGWRVAHRVDGTDRATDAVFAEAMRAAQGDSSLVEQPEE
;
A
#
# COMPACT_ATOMS: atom_id res chain seq x y z
N MET A 1 17.02 -9.00 -5.59
CA MET A 1 16.53 -7.96 -4.66
C MET A 1 15.60 -7.10 -5.48
N VAL A 2 14.30 -7.18 -5.21
CA VAL A 2 13.32 -6.32 -5.87
C VAL A 2 13.48 -4.92 -5.29
N GLU A 3 13.74 -3.93 -6.14
CA GLU A 3 13.83 -2.54 -5.71
C GLU A 3 12.41 -1.98 -5.51
N GLU A 4 12.22 -1.21 -4.46
CA GLU A 4 10.91 -0.65 -4.09
C GLU A 4 10.28 0.19 -5.21
N GLY A 5 11.12 0.90 -5.97
CA GLY A 5 10.69 1.64 -7.15
C GLY A 5 10.18 0.75 -8.28
N ALA A 6 10.70 -0.47 -8.43
CA ALA A 6 10.20 -1.42 -9.43
C ALA A 6 8.82 -1.96 -9.06
N ILE A 7 8.50 -2.06 -7.77
CA ILE A 7 7.16 -2.44 -7.30
C ILE A 7 6.17 -1.32 -7.61
N LEU A 8 6.58 -0.05 -7.39
CA LEU A 8 5.74 1.11 -7.72
C LEU A 8 5.59 1.35 -9.22
N ASP A 9 6.56 0.99 -10.05
CA ASP A 9 6.47 1.08 -11.52
C ASP A 9 5.36 0.18 -12.08
N ALA A 10 4.97 -0.88 -11.35
CA ALA A 10 3.81 -1.70 -11.69
C ALA A 10 2.47 -1.02 -11.39
N PHE A 11 2.46 0.06 -10.60
CA PHE A 11 1.25 0.82 -10.30
C PHE A 11 0.91 1.78 -11.44
N PRO A 12 -0.38 1.96 -11.78
CA PRO A 12 -0.78 2.99 -12.72
C PRO A 12 -0.43 4.39 -12.18
N ASP A 13 -0.17 5.36 -13.06
CA ASP A 13 0.04 6.79 -12.77
C ASP A 13 -1.24 7.50 -12.21
N SER A 14 -2.11 6.76 -11.54
CA SER A 14 -3.40 7.20 -11.02
C SER A 14 -3.78 6.41 -9.77
N THR A 15 -4.76 6.91 -9.01
CA THR A 15 -5.38 6.16 -7.91
C THR A 15 -5.89 4.82 -8.40
N VAL A 16 -5.59 3.75 -7.65
CA VAL A 16 -5.91 2.40 -8.10
C VAL A 16 -7.33 2.05 -7.66
N PRO A 17 -8.27 1.81 -8.59
CA PRO A 17 -9.54 1.23 -8.22
C PRO A 17 -9.31 -0.20 -7.72
N LYS A 18 -10.05 -0.61 -6.70
CA LYS A 18 -9.90 -1.93 -6.05
C LYS A 18 -9.83 -3.14 -7.01
N ARG A 19 -10.45 -3.03 -8.21
CA ARG A 19 -10.36 -4.07 -9.25
C ARG A 19 -8.97 -4.21 -9.88
N GLU A 20 -8.27 -3.11 -10.12
CA GLU A 20 -6.93 -3.13 -10.72
C GLU A 20 -5.87 -3.59 -9.71
N LEU A 21 -6.14 -3.43 -8.41
CA LEU A 21 -5.34 -4.00 -7.32
C LEU A 21 -5.24 -5.54 -7.42
N THR A 22 -6.32 -6.22 -7.83
CA THR A 22 -6.30 -7.67 -8.05
C THR A 22 -5.47 -8.07 -9.27
N GLU A 23 -5.27 -7.18 -10.24
CA GLU A 23 -4.36 -7.41 -11.37
C GLU A 23 -2.89 -7.26 -10.95
N LEU A 24 -2.59 -6.36 -10.00
CA LEU A 24 -1.28 -6.24 -9.36
C LEU A 24 -0.87 -7.50 -8.57
N GLU A 25 -1.84 -8.19 -7.96
CA GLU A 25 -1.60 -9.49 -7.30
C GLU A 25 -1.23 -10.62 -8.28
N SER A 26 -1.42 -10.43 -9.59
CA SER A 26 -0.93 -11.38 -10.61
C SER A 26 0.54 -11.19 -10.98
N HIS A 27 1.21 -10.17 -10.44
CA HIS A 27 2.63 -9.95 -10.69
C HIS A 27 3.46 -10.95 -9.87
N ASP A 28 4.42 -11.65 -10.51
CA ASP A 28 5.20 -12.74 -9.91
C ASP A 28 5.94 -12.34 -8.61
N ASP A 29 6.30 -11.06 -8.48
CA ASP A 29 7.02 -10.50 -7.33
C ASP A 29 6.12 -10.01 -6.18
N ILE A 30 4.79 -9.92 -6.40
CA ILE A 30 3.83 -9.39 -5.42
C ILE A 30 3.03 -10.56 -4.84
N LEU A 31 3.22 -10.85 -3.56
CA LEU A 31 2.46 -11.88 -2.85
C LEU A 31 1.06 -11.42 -2.47
N THR A 32 0.90 -10.14 -2.13
CA THR A 32 -0.35 -9.58 -1.62
C THR A 32 -0.35 -8.08 -1.80
N ALA A 33 -1.48 -7.53 -2.27
CA ALA A 33 -1.68 -6.09 -2.36
C ALA A 33 -3.05 -5.73 -1.77
N ILE A 34 -3.06 -4.96 -0.68
CA ILE A 34 -4.30 -4.59 0.04
C ILE A 34 -4.47 -3.07 0.04
N PRO A 35 -5.63 -2.54 -0.40
CA PRO A 35 -5.96 -1.15 -0.18
C PRO A 35 -6.26 -0.91 1.30
N VAL A 36 -5.55 0.03 1.93
CA VAL A 36 -5.73 0.36 3.35
C VAL A 36 -6.69 1.52 3.53
N MET A 37 -6.67 2.48 2.60
CA MET A 37 -7.66 3.55 2.53
C MET A 37 -8.19 3.63 1.13
N ALA A 38 -9.50 3.40 1.00
CA ALA A 38 -10.25 3.68 -0.19
C ALA A 38 -11.24 4.78 0.12
N GLU A 39 -11.13 5.91 -0.59
CA GLU A 39 -12.15 6.94 -0.56
C GLU A 39 -13.20 6.64 -1.64
N GLU A 40 -14.48 6.71 -1.26
CA GLU A 40 -15.59 6.64 -2.21
C GLU A 40 -15.66 7.95 -3.01
N ARG A 41 -14.97 8.00 -4.15
CA ARG A 41 -15.05 9.09 -5.12
C ARG A 41 -16.13 8.76 -6.16
N GLY A 42 -17.39 8.96 -5.77
CA GLY A 42 -18.53 8.75 -6.67
C GLY A 42 -18.86 7.26 -6.88
N PRO A 43 -18.97 6.74 -8.13
CA PRO A 43 -19.29 5.33 -8.37
C PRO A 43 -18.09 4.38 -8.22
N GLN A 44 -16.91 4.89 -7.84
CA GLN A 44 -15.66 4.12 -7.74
C GLN A 44 -15.02 4.30 -6.37
N GLU A 45 -14.65 3.19 -5.73
CA GLU A 45 -13.74 3.16 -4.58
C GLU A 45 -12.30 3.25 -5.11
N LEU A 46 -11.67 4.39 -4.88
CA LEU A 46 -10.29 4.66 -5.27
C LEU A 46 -9.40 4.54 -4.03
N ALA A 47 -8.33 3.77 -4.12
CA ALA A 47 -7.37 3.64 -3.04
C ALA A 47 -6.21 4.62 -3.21
N ASP A 48 -6.10 5.55 -2.27
CA ASP A 48 -4.96 6.48 -2.18
C ASP A 48 -3.80 5.89 -1.37
N ARG A 49 -4.04 4.78 -0.67
CA ARG A 49 -3.01 4.06 0.11
C ARG A 49 -3.14 2.56 -0.01
N VAL A 50 -2.03 1.92 -0.34
CA VAL A 50 -1.94 0.47 -0.57
C VAL A 50 -0.77 -0.11 0.21
N VAL A 51 -0.95 -1.32 0.73
CA VAL A 51 0.14 -2.12 1.28
C VAL A 51 0.43 -3.23 0.29
N VAL A 52 1.69 -3.31 -0.13
CA VAL A 52 2.18 -4.35 -1.03
C VAL A 52 3.19 -5.19 -0.28
N GLN A 53 2.98 -6.49 -0.28
CA GLN A 53 3.90 -7.46 0.27
C GLN A 53 4.51 -8.30 -0.83
N THR A 54 5.82 -8.48 -0.72
CA THR A 54 6.63 -9.40 -1.50
C THR A 54 7.22 -10.48 -0.58
N GLU A 55 7.94 -11.44 -1.12
CA GLU A 55 8.61 -12.49 -0.34
C GLU A 55 9.65 -11.94 0.65
N GLN A 56 10.21 -10.76 0.38
CA GLN A 56 11.37 -10.23 1.12
C GLN A 56 11.07 -8.91 1.84
N VAL A 57 10.11 -8.12 1.37
CA VAL A 57 9.79 -6.79 1.90
C VAL A 57 8.29 -6.53 1.82
N ALA A 58 7.78 -5.68 2.71
CA ALA A 58 6.48 -5.04 2.55
C ALA A 58 6.63 -3.52 2.47
N ILE A 59 5.90 -2.90 1.57
CA ILE A 59 5.90 -1.45 1.36
C ILE A 59 4.50 -0.89 1.52
N VAL A 60 4.44 0.37 1.95
CA VAL A 60 3.23 1.18 1.98
C VAL A 60 3.36 2.20 0.87
N GLY A 61 2.60 2.01 -0.21
CA GLY A 61 2.44 2.97 -1.29
C GLY A 61 1.37 3.99 -0.92
N VAL A 62 1.66 5.27 -1.16
CA VAL A 62 0.70 6.37 -1.08
C VAL A 62 0.69 7.07 -2.43
N TYR A 63 -0.49 7.33 -2.95
CA TYR A 63 -0.67 8.10 -4.16
C TYR A 63 -0.71 9.59 -3.83
N ASP A 64 0.06 10.38 -4.58
CA ASP A 64 0.05 11.83 -4.55
C ASP A 64 -0.34 12.35 -5.94
N GLU A 65 -1.30 13.28 -6.03
CA GLU A 65 -1.77 13.79 -7.33
C GLU A 65 -0.70 14.58 -8.11
N ALA A 66 0.35 15.08 -7.44
CA ALA A 66 1.43 15.84 -8.06
C ALA A 66 2.66 14.98 -8.41
N ASP A 67 2.98 13.98 -7.58
CA ASP A 67 4.18 13.15 -7.69
C ASP A 67 3.89 11.66 -8.05
N GLY A 68 2.63 11.25 -8.09
CA GLY A 68 2.21 9.87 -8.36
C GLY A 68 2.38 8.94 -7.15
N TRP A 69 2.57 7.64 -7.41
CA TRP A 69 2.78 6.66 -6.34
C TRP A 69 4.17 6.80 -5.71
N ARG A 70 4.20 6.86 -4.38
CA ARG A 70 5.43 6.97 -3.59
C ARG A 70 5.42 5.98 -2.42
N VAL A 71 6.60 5.49 -2.04
CA VAL A 71 6.75 4.65 -0.84
C VAL A 71 6.74 5.57 0.37
N ALA A 72 5.70 5.46 1.19
CA ALA A 72 5.63 6.14 2.48
C ALA A 72 6.37 5.37 3.58
N HIS A 73 6.34 4.04 3.54
CA HIS A 73 7.00 3.20 4.52
C HIS A 73 7.48 1.88 3.93
N ARG A 74 8.62 1.39 4.41
CA ARG A 74 9.20 0.11 4.01
C ARG A 74 9.49 -0.72 5.25
N VAL A 75 9.02 -1.95 5.23
CA VAL A 75 9.30 -2.97 6.24
C VAL A 75 10.15 -4.06 5.59
N ASP A 76 11.34 -4.27 6.14
CA ASP A 76 12.21 -5.36 5.69
C ASP A 76 11.76 -6.68 6.33
N GLY A 77 11.50 -7.67 5.47
CA GLY A 77 11.06 -9.00 5.86
C GLY A 77 12.15 -10.06 5.81
N THR A 78 13.40 -9.68 5.53
CA THR A 78 14.53 -10.61 5.56
C THR A 78 14.60 -11.29 6.93
N ASP A 79 14.63 -12.62 6.96
CA ASP A 79 14.66 -13.43 8.19
C ASP A 79 13.43 -13.27 9.12
N ARG A 80 12.32 -12.72 8.61
CA ARG A 80 11.07 -12.55 9.36
C ARG A 80 9.91 -13.28 8.70
N ALA A 81 8.92 -13.64 9.51
CA ALA A 81 7.66 -14.18 8.99
C ALA A 81 6.92 -13.10 8.19
N THR A 82 6.44 -13.47 7.00
CA THR A 82 5.65 -12.62 6.11
C THR A 82 4.44 -12.02 6.84
N ASP A 83 3.72 -12.78 7.66
CA ASP A 83 2.62 -12.25 8.49
C ASP A 83 3.03 -11.09 9.41
N ALA A 84 4.20 -11.19 10.06
CA ALA A 84 4.67 -10.15 10.98
C ALA A 84 5.05 -8.87 10.23
N VAL A 85 5.69 -9.03 9.07
CA VAL A 85 6.09 -7.94 8.18
C VAL A 85 4.86 -7.24 7.60
N PHE A 86 3.85 -8.02 7.19
CA PHE A 86 2.58 -7.50 6.69
C PHE A 86 1.81 -6.73 7.76
N ALA A 87 1.71 -7.30 8.97
CA ALA A 87 1.03 -6.63 10.09
C ALA A 87 1.70 -5.31 10.48
N GLU A 88 3.03 -5.23 10.41
CA GLU A 88 3.80 -4.01 10.64
C GLU A 88 3.55 -2.97 9.55
N ALA A 89 3.57 -3.38 8.27
CA ALA A 89 3.27 -2.50 7.14
C ALA A 89 1.82 -1.99 7.19
N MET A 90 0.85 -2.85 7.53
CA MET A 90 -0.54 -2.47 7.75
C MET A 90 -0.69 -1.45 8.89
N ARG A 91 0.00 -1.65 10.01
CA ARG A 91 0.00 -0.69 11.12
C ARG A 91 0.59 0.65 10.68
N ALA A 92 1.68 0.65 9.92
CA ALA A 92 2.27 1.87 9.37
C ALA A 92 1.32 2.58 8.39
N ALA A 93 0.63 1.81 7.55
CA ALA A 93 -0.34 2.33 6.61
C ALA A 93 -1.59 2.93 7.30
N GLN A 94 -2.00 2.40 8.45
CA GLN A 94 -3.09 2.95 9.26
C GLN A 94 -2.65 4.10 10.17
N GLY A 95 -1.39 4.09 10.61
CA GLY A 95 -0.86 4.97 11.66
C GLY A 95 -0.73 6.46 11.29
N ASP A 96 -0.80 6.80 10.00
CA ASP A 96 -0.79 8.20 9.56
C ASP A 96 -2.18 8.84 9.55
N SER A 97 -3.26 8.05 9.62
CA SER A 97 -4.58 8.57 10.00
C SER A 97 -4.70 8.63 11.52
N SER A 98 -3.91 9.52 12.11
CA SER A 98 -4.29 10.15 13.38
C SER A 98 -5.40 11.20 13.15
N LEU A 99 -6.42 10.84 12.38
CA LEU A 99 -7.73 11.47 12.31
C LEU A 99 -8.74 10.57 13.02
N VAL A 100 -8.33 10.05 14.18
CA VAL A 100 -9.28 9.89 15.26
C VAL A 100 -9.36 11.27 15.87
N GLU A 101 -10.39 12.05 15.51
CA GLU A 101 -10.84 13.18 16.34
C GLU A 101 -10.90 12.64 17.77
N GLN A 102 -9.91 13.00 18.59
CA GLN A 102 -10.06 12.86 20.03
C GLN A 102 -11.22 13.79 20.37
N PRO A 103 -12.33 13.29 20.96
CA PRO A 103 -13.39 14.19 21.38
C PRO A 103 -12.76 15.19 22.34
N GLU A 104 -12.80 16.48 21.98
CA GLU A 104 -12.45 17.55 22.90
C GLU A 104 -13.35 17.40 24.14
N GLU A 105 -12.72 17.19 25.31
CA GLU A 105 -13.38 17.09 26.62
C GLU A 105 -14.10 18.40 27.01
#